data_AF-A0A0J8QI64-F1
#
_entry.id   AF-A0A0J8QI64-F1
#
_cell.length_a   1.000
_cell.length_b   1.000
_cell.length_c   1.000
_cell.angle_alpha   90.00
_cell.angle_beta   90.00
_cell.angle_gamma   90.00
#
_symmetry.space_group_name_H-M   'P 1'
#
loop_
_entity.id
_entity.type
_entity.pdbx_description
1 polymer ?
#
loop_
_entity_poly.entity_id
_entity_poly.type
_entity_poly.pdbx_seq_one_letter_code
_entity_poly.pdbx_strand_id
1 'polypeptide(L)'
;MANLTTPSHPYYPIEAQLVGYLANEWSVPVLVGGFAVSWGLILLVTLGIVSYVRPSLPKADKLAVLWFVLSGSIHLFFEGYFVLNHTRMAPAQDLFGQLWKEYSLSDSRYLTSDPFVLCMETITAVLWGPLCFILAYLITTESSLRHPLQLIVSVGQIYGDILYYATSMFDHYHNGLSYCRPEAYYFWCYYFFMNFIWIVIPSHYVKSSICVMSRAVKQMQETVKARKLN
;
A
#
# COMPACT_ATOMS: atom_id res chain seq x y z
N MET A 1 -34.67 21.89 20.02
CA MET A 1 -33.31 21.50 19.60
C MET A 1 -33.33 19.99 19.47
N ALA A 2 -33.26 19.45 18.26
CA ALA A 2 -33.30 18.00 18.07
C ALA A 2 -31.99 17.41 18.61
N ASN A 3 -32.08 16.49 19.58
CA ASN A 3 -30.98 15.62 19.93
C ASN A 3 -30.67 14.75 18.71
N LEU A 4 -29.72 15.18 17.89
CA LEU A 4 -29.08 14.34 16.90
C LEU A 4 -28.30 13.28 17.67
N THR A 5 -28.94 12.17 17.99
CA THR A 5 -28.24 10.97 18.45
C THR A 5 -27.32 10.54 17.31
N THR A 6 -26.03 10.84 17.44
CA THR A 6 -25.00 10.32 16.52
C THR A 6 -25.18 8.80 16.48
N PRO A 7 -25.33 8.20 15.28
CA PRO A 7 -25.45 6.75 15.17
C PRO A 7 -24.26 6.09 15.86
N SER A 8 -24.52 5.14 16.78
CA SER A 8 -23.46 4.42 17.48
C SER A 8 -22.64 3.62 16.46
N HIS A 9 -21.31 3.77 16.54
CA HIS A 9 -20.36 3.06 15.69
C HIS A 9 -19.19 2.50 16.53
N PRO A 10 -18.49 1.46 16.05
CA PRO A 10 -17.43 0.79 16.82
C PRO A 10 -16.04 1.46 16.73
N TYR A 11 -15.89 2.55 15.96
CA TYR A 11 -14.61 3.20 15.70
C TYR A 11 -14.20 4.16 16.82
N TYR A 12 -12.88 4.32 16.99
CA TYR A 12 -12.28 5.22 17.98
C TYR A 12 -11.69 6.46 17.30
N PRO A 13 -11.80 7.67 17.87
CA PRO A 13 -12.55 8.00 19.09
C PRO A 13 -14.06 7.78 18.89
N ILE A 14 -14.76 7.38 19.96
CA ILE A 14 -16.19 7.03 19.92
C ILE A 14 -17.06 8.25 19.57
N GLU A 15 -16.53 9.45 19.83
CA GLU A 15 -17.17 10.74 19.58
C GLU A 15 -17.03 11.20 18.12
N ALA A 16 -16.32 10.44 17.27
CA ALA A 16 -16.17 10.78 15.86
C ALA A 16 -17.53 10.91 15.15
N GLN A 17 -17.65 11.87 14.23
CA GLN A 17 -18.89 12.08 13.49
C GLN A 17 -18.85 11.33 12.17
N LEU A 18 -19.42 10.12 12.15
CA LEU A 18 -19.57 9.32 10.93
C LEU A 18 -20.97 9.48 10.35
N VAL A 19 -21.15 10.54 9.56
CA VAL A 19 -22.45 10.88 8.97
C VAL A 19 -22.96 9.76 8.07
N GLY A 20 -24.16 9.26 8.37
CA GLY A 20 -24.78 8.19 7.60
C GLY A 20 -24.15 6.81 7.81
N TYR A 21 -23.46 6.59 8.94
CA TYR A 21 -22.84 5.28 9.23
C TYR A 21 -23.85 4.13 9.10
N LEU A 22 -23.43 3.13 8.33
CA LEU A 22 -24.09 1.83 8.23
C LEU A 22 -23.07 0.74 8.54
N ALA A 23 -23.45 -0.21 9.42
CA ALA A 23 -22.65 -1.40 9.68
C ALA A 23 -22.48 -2.24 8.40
N ASN A 24 -21.40 -3.01 8.32
CA ASN A 24 -21.18 -3.93 7.22
C ASN A 24 -22.28 -4.99 7.18
N GLU A 25 -22.87 -5.21 6.02
CA GLU A 25 -23.80 -6.32 5.78
C GLU A 25 -23.07 -7.65 5.61
N TRP A 26 -21.84 -7.61 5.09
CA TRP A 26 -21.05 -8.79 4.80
C TRP A 26 -20.18 -9.14 6.00
N SER A 27 -20.10 -10.44 6.31
CA SER A 27 -19.21 -10.92 7.36
C SER A 27 -17.73 -10.74 6.99
N VAL A 28 -16.86 -10.57 8.00
CA VAL A 28 -15.41 -10.43 7.81
C VAL A 28 -14.79 -11.54 6.94
N PRO A 29 -15.13 -12.84 7.12
CA PRO A 29 -14.60 -13.88 6.24
C PRO A 29 -14.98 -13.71 4.76
N VAL A 30 -16.18 -13.19 4.47
CA VAL A 30 -16.62 -12.92 3.10
C VAL A 30 -15.84 -11.75 2.51
N LEU A 31 -15.64 -10.68 3.28
CA LEU A 31 -14.87 -9.51 2.85
C LEU A 31 -13.41 -9.88 2.58
N VAL A 32 -12.72 -10.45 3.56
CA VAL A 32 -11.31 -10.84 3.46
C VAL A 32 -11.12 -11.94 2.42
N GLY A 33 -12.05 -12.90 2.33
CA GLY A 33 -12.04 -13.94 1.30
C GLY A 33 -12.19 -13.36 -0.11
N GLY A 34 -13.12 -12.42 -0.30
CA GLY A 34 -13.28 -11.71 -1.57
C GLY A 34 -12.01 -10.95 -1.97
N PHE A 35 -11.43 -10.21 -1.03
CA PHE A 35 -10.16 -9.48 -1.23
C PHE A 35 -9.02 -10.45 -1.63
N ALA A 36 -8.83 -11.53 -0.89
CA ALA A 36 -7.80 -12.52 -1.16
C ALA A 36 -7.98 -13.21 -2.53
N VAL A 37 -9.22 -13.54 -2.91
CA VAL A 37 -9.53 -14.15 -4.21
C VAL A 37 -9.24 -13.18 -5.36
N SER A 38 -9.66 -11.91 -5.24
CA SER A 38 -9.41 -10.89 -6.27
C SER A 38 -7.92 -10.70 -6.54
N TRP A 39 -7.11 -10.53 -5.49
CA TRP A 39 -5.66 -10.37 -5.65
C TRP A 39 -4.96 -11.65 -6.05
N GLY A 40 -5.41 -12.80 -5.53
CA GLY A 40 -4.92 -14.12 -5.94
C GLY A 40 -5.10 -14.35 -7.44
N LEU A 41 -6.27 -14.00 -7.99
CA LEU A 41 -6.52 -14.09 -9.43
C LEU A 41 -5.60 -13.18 -10.24
N ILE A 42 -5.40 -11.93 -9.81
CA ILE A 42 -4.48 -10.99 -10.47
C ILE A 42 -3.05 -11.57 -10.49
N LEU A 43 -2.58 -12.12 -9.37
CA LEU A 43 -1.26 -12.74 -9.26
C LEU A 43 -1.12 -13.97 -10.16
N LEU A 44 -2.12 -14.84 -10.19
CA LEU A 44 -2.11 -16.05 -11.03
C LEU A 44 -2.09 -15.70 -12.52
N VAL A 45 -2.94 -14.77 -12.94
CA VAL A 45 -2.98 -14.28 -14.33
C VAL A 45 -1.65 -13.64 -14.70
N THR A 46 -1.11 -12.79 -13.84
CA THR A 46 0.19 -12.14 -14.06
C THR A 46 1.32 -13.16 -14.20
N LEU A 47 1.37 -14.16 -13.31
CA LEU A 47 2.37 -15.21 -13.36
C LEU A 47 2.27 -16.04 -14.66
N GLY A 48 1.04 -16.37 -15.07
CA GLY A 48 0.77 -17.06 -16.33
C GLY A 48 1.27 -16.27 -17.53
N ILE A 49 0.89 -14.99 -17.63
CA ILE A 49 1.30 -14.09 -18.72
C ILE A 49 2.83 -13.95 -18.76
N VAL A 50 3.48 -13.63 -17.63
CA VAL A 50 4.92 -13.42 -17.58
C VAL A 50 5.68 -14.72 -17.89
N SER A 51 5.20 -15.86 -17.39
CA SER A 51 5.84 -17.16 -17.66
C SER A 51 5.69 -17.59 -19.12
N TYR A 52 4.61 -17.20 -19.78
CA TYR A 52 4.39 -17.46 -21.20
C TYR A 52 5.19 -16.51 -22.09
N VAL A 53 5.14 -15.20 -21.84
CA VAL A 53 5.78 -14.17 -22.68
C VAL A 53 7.29 -14.09 -22.44
N ARG A 54 7.75 -14.31 -21.20
CA ARG A 54 9.17 -14.23 -20.80
C ARG A 54 9.57 -15.49 -20.02
N PRO A 55 9.62 -16.68 -20.67
CA PRO A 55 9.88 -17.94 -19.99
C PRO A 55 11.27 -17.98 -19.32
N SER A 56 12.28 -17.37 -19.95
CA SER A 56 13.65 -17.28 -19.47
C SER A 56 13.89 -16.27 -18.34
N LEU A 57 12.88 -15.46 -17.97
CA LEU A 57 13.04 -14.45 -16.93
C LEU A 57 13.37 -15.13 -15.58
N PRO A 58 14.38 -14.64 -14.83
CA PRO A 58 14.75 -15.23 -13.55
C PRO A 58 13.57 -15.29 -12.57
N LYS A 59 13.53 -16.31 -11.71
CA LYS A 59 12.46 -16.47 -10.72
C LYS A 59 12.32 -15.25 -9.81
N ALA A 60 13.43 -14.65 -9.39
CA ALA A 60 13.44 -13.44 -8.57
C ALA A 60 12.76 -12.25 -9.28
N ASP A 61 12.95 -12.13 -10.60
CA ASP A 61 12.35 -11.08 -11.40
C ASP A 61 10.85 -11.34 -11.63
N LYS A 62 10.45 -12.60 -11.82
CA LYS A 62 9.02 -12.97 -11.83
C LYS A 62 8.34 -12.61 -10.50
N LEU A 63 8.98 -12.91 -9.37
CA LEU A 63 8.47 -12.53 -8.04
C LEU A 63 8.39 -11.00 -7.88
N ALA A 64 9.37 -10.26 -8.39
CA ALA A 64 9.33 -8.79 -8.38
C ALA A 64 8.18 -8.24 -9.24
N VAL A 65 7.93 -8.82 -10.41
CA VAL A 65 6.77 -8.45 -11.24
C VAL A 65 5.46 -8.71 -10.48
N LEU A 66 5.32 -9.87 -9.83
CA LEU A 66 4.14 -10.19 -9.03
C LEU A 66 3.94 -9.19 -7.89
N TRP A 67 5.00 -8.86 -7.15
CA TRP A 67 4.95 -7.87 -6.08
C TRP A 67 4.49 -6.50 -6.60
N PHE A 68 5.12 -5.97 -7.64
CA PHE A 68 4.78 -4.64 -8.15
C PHE A 68 3.41 -4.61 -8.83
N VAL A 69 2.95 -5.70 -9.47
CA VAL A 69 1.57 -5.75 -9.98
C VAL A 69 0.54 -5.77 -8.85
N LEU A 70 0.79 -6.54 -7.78
CA LEU A 70 -0.08 -6.55 -6.60
C LEU A 70 -0.12 -5.18 -5.93
N SER A 71 1.04 -4.62 -5.62
CA SER A 71 1.18 -3.29 -5.01
C SER A 71 0.54 -2.21 -5.88
N GLY A 72 0.80 -2.21 -7.19
CA GLY A 72 0.18 -1.28 -8.13
C GLY A 72 -1.34 -1.38 -8.15
N SER A 73 -1.88 -2.59 -8.04
CA SER A 73 -3.32 -2.85 -8.04
C SER A 73 -3.98 -2.43 -6.73
N ILE A 74 -3.34 -2.67 -5.58
CA ILE A 74 -3.85 -2.20 -4.27
C ILE A 74 -3.86 -0.66 -4.25
N HIS A 75 -2.75 -0.02 -4.61
CA HIS A 75 -2.66 1.44 -4.64
C HIS A 75 -3.69 2.06 -5.59
N LEU A 76 -3.80 1.54 -6.81
CA LEU A 76 -4.66 2.15 -7.81
C LEU A 76 -6.16 1.90 -7.54
N PHE A 77 -6.53 0.68 -7.15
CA PHE A 77 -7.94 0.30 -7.05
C PHE A 77 -8.48 0.41 -5.62
N PHE A 78 -7.74 -0.05 -4.61
CA PHE A 78 -8.21 -0.06 -3.23
C PHE A 78 -8.01 1.30 -2.56
N GLU A 79 -6.79 1.83 -2.58
CA GLU A 79 -6.48 3.17 -2.02
C GLU A 79 -7.09 4.27 -2.90
N GLY A 80 -7.07 4.11 -4.22
CA GLY A 80 -7.81 4.99 -5.13
C GLY A 80 -9.31 5.02 -4.86
N TYR A 81 -9.93 3.89 -4.48
CA TYR A 81 -11.33 3.89 -4.04
C TYR A 81 -11.50 4.72 -2.76
N PHE A 82 -10.60 4.60 -1.77
CA PHE A 82 -10.66 5.44 -0.58
C PHE A 82 -10.58 6.93 -0.94
N VAL A 83 -9.61 7.32 -1.76
CA VAL A 83 -9.41 8.72 -2.19
C VAL A 83 -10.65 9.28 -2.90
N LEU A 84 -11.34 8.49 -3.72
CA LEU A 84 -12.56 8.95 -4.41
C LEU A 84 -13.81 8.96 -3.52
N ASN A 85 -13.81 8.21 -2.42
CA ASN A 85 -14.99 7.98 -1.58
C ASN A 85 -14.82 8.43 -0.13
N HIS A 86 -13.73 9.11 0.22
CA HIS A 86 -13.35 9.42 1.61
C HIS A 86 -14.45 10.14 2.42
N THR A 87 -15.27 10.98 1.78
CA THR A 87 -16.39 11.69 2.41
C THR A 87 -17.67 10.86 2.58
N ARG A 88 -17.75 9.70 1.91
CA ARG A 88 -18.95 8.84 1.86
C ARG A 88 -18.65 7.39 2.20
N MET A 89 -17.55 7.13 2.90
CA MET A 89 -17.12 5.79 3.28
C MET A 89 -18.05 5.14 4.33
N ALA A 90 -18.53 5.94 5.29
CA ALA A 90 -19.39 5.47 6.37
C ALA A 90 -20.71 4.77 5.92
N PRO A 91 -21.45 5.28 4.90
CA PRO A 91 -22.62 4.58 4.36
C PRO A 91 -22.30 3.50 3.31
N ALA A 92 -21.05 3.33 2.87
CA ALA A 92 -20.74 2.47 1.72
C ALA A 92 -21.03 0.98 2.01
N GLN A 93 -21.68 0.29 1.05
CA GLN A 93 -22.06 -1.12 1.18
C GLN A 93 -21.52 -2.01 0.03
N ASP A 94 -20.77 -1.45 -0.92
CA ASP A 94 -20.01 -2.29 -1.85
C ASP A 94 -18.80 -2.94 -1.17
N LEU A 95 -18.17 -3.90 -1.87
CA LEU A 95 -17.04 -4.67 -1.34
C LEU A 95 -15.91 -3.77 -0.80
N PHE A 96 -15.50 -2.74 -1.55
CA PHE A 96 -14.39 -1.88 -1.13
C PHE A 96 -14.79 -0.97 0.03
N GLY A 97 -16.00 -0.40 -0.01
CA GLY A 97 -16.52 0.38 1.11
C GLY A 97 -16.60 -0.39 2.42
N GLN A 98 -17.07 -1.64 2.36
CA GLN A 98 -17.14 -2.51 3.54
C GLN A 98 -15.76 -2.98 4.01
N LEU A 99 -14.82 -3.26 3.09
CA LEU A 99 -13.42 -3.57 3.43
C LEU A 99 -12.72 -2.38 4.09
N TRP A 100 -12.92 -1.16 3.60
CA TRP A 100 -12.37 0.04 4.23
C TRP A 100 -12.95 0.26 5.61
N LYS A 101 -14.26 0.06 5.80
CA LYS A 101 -14.88 0.06 7.13
C LYS A 101 -14.26 -1.00 8.06
N GLU A 102 -14.05 -2.22 7.57
CA GLU A 102 -13.41 -3.28 8.35
C GLU A 102 -11.96 -2.90 8.74
N TYR A 103 -11.17 -2.43 7.78
CA TYR A 103 -9.81 -1.99 8.04
C TYR A 103 -9.75 -0.79 8.98
N SER A 104 -10.73 0.11 8.92
CA SER A 104 -10.82 1.30 9.77
C SER A 104 -11.07 0.98 11.25
N LEU A 105 -11.38 -0.27 11.61
CA LEU A 105 -11.38 -0.72 13.00
C LEU A 105 -9.96 -0.68 13.61
N SER A 106 -8.95 -0.79 12.75
CA SER A 106 -7.54 -0.63 13.11
C SER A 106 -7.05 0.82 13.07
N ASP A 107 -7.69 1.66 12.25
CA ASP A 107 -7.38 3.09 12.13
C ASP A 107 -8.57 3.86 11.54
N SER A 108 -9.33 4.55 12.38
CA SER A 108 -10.53 5.28 11.96
C SER A 108 -10.27 6.53 11.12
N ARG A 109 -9.00 6.95 10.95
CA ARG A 109 -8.61 8.09 10.10
C ARG A 109 -9.10 7.94 8.66
N TYR A 110 -9.29 6.71 8.20
CA TYR A 110 -9.88 6.36 6.90
C TYR A 110 -11.40 6.62 6.80
N LEU A 111 -12.10 6.81 7.92
CA LEU A 111 -13.53 7.19 7.94
C LEU A 111 -13.76 8.66 8.25
N THR A 112 -12.78 9.34 8.85
CA THR A 112 -12.88 10.76 9.23
C THR A 112 -12.19 11.69 8.24
N SER A 113 -11.64 11.16 7.14
CA SER A 113 -10.90 11.93 6.14
C SER A 113 -9.72 12.69 6.75
N ASP A 114 -8.92 12.00 7.57
CA ASP A 114 -7.69 12.59 8.12
C ASP A 114 -6.83 13.18 6.99
N PRO A 115 -6.39 14.45 7.10
CA PRO A 115 -5.68 15.11 6.01
C PRO A 115 -4.39 14.42 5.61
N PHE A 116 -3.64 13.87 6.57
CA PHE A 116 -2.39 13.19 6.28
C PHE A 116 -2.65 11.88 5.53
N VAL A 117 -3.51 11.01 6.08
CA VAL A 117 -3.87 9.73 5.44
C VAL A 117 -4.44 9.97 4.05
N LEU A 118 -5.37 10.92 3.89
CA LEU A 118 -5.95 11.25 2.59
C LEU A 118 -4.89 11.71 1.57
N CYS A 119 -3.97 12.60 1.96
CA CYS A 119 -2.92 13.09 1.06
C CYS A 119 -1.92 11.99 0.69
N MET A 120 -1.50 11.19 1.68
CA MET A 120 -0.57 10.07 1.48
C MET A 120 -1.17 9.04 0.51
N GLU A 121 -2.42 8.63 0.75
CA GLU A 121 -3.12 7.66 -0.09
C GLU A 121 -3.44 8.22 -1.49
N THR A 122 -3.62 9.53 -1.60
CA THR A 122 -3.73 10.18 -2.93
C THR A 122 -2.43 10.03 -3.70
N ILE A 123 -1.28 10.27 -3.06
CA ILE A 123 0.04 10.11 -3.69
C ILE A 123 0.28 8.65 -4.07
N THR A 124 -0.06 7.70 -3.20
CA THR A 124 0.10 6.27 -3.49
C THR A 124 -0.76 5.87 -4.69
N ALA A 125 -2.03 6.29 -4.73
CA ALA A 125 -2.94 5.97 -5.82
C ALA A 125 -2.52 6.59 -7.17
N VAL A 126 -2.11 7.87 -7.19
CA VAL A 126 -1.83 8.58 -8.45
C VAL A 126 -0.38 8.46 -8.93
N LEU A 127 0.57 8.19 -8.04
CA LEU A 127 1.99 8.02 -8.39
C LEU A 127 2.46 6.58 -8.21
N TRP A 128 2.40 6.03 -6.98
CA TRP A 128 2.99 4.71 -6.72
C TRP A 128 2.26 3.59 -7.46
N GLY A 129 0.93 3.63 -7.55
CA GLY A 129 0.14 2.67 -8.31
C GLY A 129 0.58 2.55 -9.77
N PRO A 130 0.48 3.63 -10.57
CA PRO A 130 0.94 3.65 -11.96
C PRO A 130 2.42 3.30 -12.12
N LEU A 131 3.30 3.84 -11.26
CA LEU A 131 4.74 3.56 -11.34
C LEU A 131 5.07 2.09 -11.05
N CYS A 132 4.30 1.40 -10.21
CA CYS A 132 4.47 -0.03 -9.97
C CYS A 132 4.20 -0.85 -11.24
N PHE A 133 3.16 -0.53 -12.02
CA PHE A 133 2.90 -1.19 -13.30
C PHE A 133 3.98 -0.88 -14.35
N ILE A 134 4.44 0.37 -14.42
CA ILE A 134 5.57 0.74 -15.27
C ILE A 134 6.81 -0.06 -14.87
N LEU A 135 7.08 -0.18 -13.58
CA LEU A 135 8.22 -0.94 -13.08
C LEU A 135 8.10 -2.43 -13.41
N ALA A 136 6.92 -3.04 -13.29
CA ALA A 136 6.68 -4.41 -13.73
C ALA A 136 7.03 -4.59 -15.23
N TYR A 137 6.67 -3.63 -16.08
CA TYR A 137 7.08 -3.62 -17.49
C TYR A 137 8.59 -3.44 -17.69
N LEU A 138 9.24 -2.56 -16.93
CA LEU A 138 10.69 -2.37 -16.99
C LEU A 138 11.46 -3.62 -16.54
N ILE A 139 10.91 -4.40 -15.60
CA ILE A 139 11.49 -5.68 -15.19
C ILE A 139 11.39 -6.69 -16.33
N THR A 140 10.23 -6.83 -16.98
CA THR A 140 10.05 -7.82 -18.06
C THR A 140 10.85 -7.52 -19.32
N THR A 141 11.15 -6.23 -19.56
CA THR A 141 11.96 -5.74 -20.67
C THR A 141 13.44 -5.58 -20.32
N GLU A 142 13.86 -5.93 -19.10
CA GLU A 142 15.24 -5.83 -18.62
C GLU A 142 15.86 -4.43 -18.80
N SER A 143 15.02 -3.39 -18.64
CA SER A 143 15.42 -2.00 -18.86
C SER A 143 16.43 -1.51 -17.82
N SER A 144 17.40 -0.69 -18.25
CA SER A 144 18.35 -0.02 -17.35
C SER A 144 17.68 0.96 -16.37
N LEU A 145 16.46 1.41 -16.66
CA LEU A 145 15.65 2.27 -15.79
C LEU A 145 14.94 1.51 -14.67
N ARG A 146 14.94 0.16 -14.69
CA ARG A 146 14.34 -0.68 -13.64
C ARG A 146 14.82 -0.29 -12.26
N HIS A 147 16.12 -0.31 -12.00
CA HIS A 147 16.66 -0.11 -10.66
C HIS A 147 16.50 1.32 -10.12
N PRO A 148 16.71 2.38 -10.91
CA PRO A 148 16.37 3.73 -10.51
C PRO A 148 14.89 3.89 -10.11
N LEU A 149 13.96 3.40 -10.93
CA LEU A 149 12.54 3.53 -10.62
C LEU A 149 12.12 2.66 -9.43
N GLN A 150 12.65 1.43 -9.35
CA GLN A 150 12.45 0.53 -8.22
C GLN A 150 12.89 1.15 -6.91
N LEU A 151 14.02 1.86 -6.91
CA LEU A 151 14.50 2.58 -5.73
C LEU A 151 13.53 3.68 -5.32
N ILE A 152 13.08 4.53 -6.27
CA ILE A 152 12.17 5.65 -6.01
C ILE A 152 10.85 5.15 -5.41
N VAL A 153 10.20 4.18 -6.07
CA VAL A 153 8.92 3.63 -5.62
C VAL A 153 9.06 2.97 -4.24
N SER A 154 10.11 2.16 -4.05
CA SER A 154 10.30 1.44 -2.80
C SER A 154 10.59 2.37 -1.62
N VAL A 155 11.38 3.43 -1.82
CA VAL A 155 11.62 4.46 -0.79
C VAL A 155 10.33 5.24 -0.50
N GLY A 156 9.55 5.56 -1.54
CA GLY A 156 8.26 6.25 -1.38
C GLY A 156 7.27 5.46 -0.51
N GLN A 157 7.17 4.15 -0.73
CA GLN A 157 6.33 3.25 0.08
C GLN A 157 6.78 3.21 1.55
N ILE A 158 8.08 2.97 1.79
CA ILE A 158 8.64 2.95 3.16
C ILE A 158 8.42 4.29 3.86
N TYR A 159 8.64 5.40 3.16
CA TYR A 159 8.48 6.72 3.74
C TYR A 159 7.01 7.02 4.10
N GLY A 160 6.07 6.64 3.23
CA GLY A 160 4.63 6.72 3.51
C GLY A 160 4.26 5.97 4.79
N ASP A 161 4.64 4.69 4.90
CA ASP A 161 4.32 3.87 6.07
C ASP A 161 4.94 4.39 7.36
N ILE A 162 6.20 4.85 7.30
CA ILE A 162 6.85 5.43 8.48
C ILE A 162 6.07 6.66 8.95
N LEU A 163 5.63 7.53 8.05
CA LEU A 163 4.81 8.68 8.41
C LEU A 163 3.40 8.28 8.87
N TYR A 164 2.81 7.24 8.28
CA TYR A 164 1.54 6.67 8.71
C TYR A 164 1.58 6.20 10.17
N TYR A 165 2.64 5.46 10.55
CA TYR A 165 2.88 5.06 11.93
C TYR A 165 3.18 6.27 12.82
N ALA A 166 4.08 7.15 12.39
CA ALA A 166 4.53 8.27 13.19
C ALA A 166 3.37 9.21 13.56
N THR A 167 2.49 9.52 12.60
CA THR A 167 1.35 10.43 12.82
C THR A 167 0.33 9.84 13.80
N SER A 168 -0.06 8.56 13.63
CA SER A 168 -0.99 7.90 14.56
C SER A 168 -0.38 7.71 15.95
N MET A 169 0.88 7.30 16.04
CA MET A 169 1.56 7.14 17.34
C MET A 169 1.80 8.48 18.03
N PHE A 170 2.09 9.55 17.28
CA PHE A 170 2.19 10.89 17.85
C PHE A 170 0.87 11.31 18.50
N ASP A 171 -0.25 11.16 17.80
CA ASP A 171 -1.58 11.45 18.35
C ASP A 171 -1.91 10.59 19.58
N HIS A 172 -1.56 9.30 19.54
CA HIS A 172 -1.79 8.40 20.66
C HIS A 172 -1.03 8.82 21.92
N TYR A 173 0.28 9.05 21.80
CA TYR A 173 1.14 9.30 22.96
C TYR A 173 1.15 10.77 23.40
N HIS A 174 0.93 11.72 22.50
CA HIS A 174 0.98 13.15 22.80
C HIS A 174 -0.40 13.76 23.03
N ASN A 175 -1.39 13.37 22.22
CA ASN A 175 -2.73 13.95 22.26
C ASN A 175 -3.75 13.05 22.99
N GLY A 176 -3.37 11.83 23.36
CA GLY A 176 -4.27 10.86 23.97
C GLY A 176 -5.36 10.35 23.02
N LEU A 177 -5.16 10.51 21.71
CA LEU A 177 -6.14 10.16 20.68
C LEU A 177 -5.78 8.80 20.07
N SER A 178 -6.60 7.79 20.32
CA SER A 178 -6.48 6.49 19.66
C SER A 178 -7.46 6.41 18.49
N TYR A 179 -6.97 5.99 17.34
CA TYR A 179 -7.78 5.67 16.16
C TYR A 179 -8.09 4.18 16.03
N CYS A 180 -7.37 3.36 16.80
CA CYS A 180 -7.47 1.91 16.79
C CYS A 180 -8.40 1.44 17.91
N ARG A 181 -9.17 0.40 17.62
CA ARG A 181 -9.92 -0.33 18.64
C ARG A 181 -8.99 -1.03 19.65
N PRO A 182 -9.43 -1.24 20.90
CA PRO A 182 -8.58 -1.78 21.96
C PRO A 182 -8.27 -3.28 21.82
N GLU A 183 -9.02 -4.03 20.99
CA GLU A 183 -8.73 -5.44 20.77
C GLU A 183 -7.40 -5.62 20.04
N ALA A 184 -6.51 -6.43 20.64
CA ALA A 184 -5.12 -6.56 20.22
C ALA A 184 -4.92 -6.94 18.75
N TYR A 185 -5.85 -7.68 18.14
CA TYR A 185 -5.71 -8.11 16.74
C TYR A 185 -5.89 -6.96 15.75
N TYR A 186 -6.70 -5.93 16.05
CA TYR A 186 -6.81 -4.76 15.17
C TYR A 186 -5.48 -4.02 15.14
N PHE A 187 -4.83 -3.86 16.29
CA PHE A 187 -3.52 -3.24 16.34
C PHE A 187 -2.43 -4.11 15.69
N TRP A 188 -2.26 -5.35 16.14
CA TRP A 188 -1.11 -6.16 15.72
C TRP A 188 -1.26 -6.75 14.33
N CYS A 189 -2.45 -7.21 13.94
CA CYS A 189 -2.65 -7.82 12.63
C CYS A 189 -2.93 -6.77 11.56
N TYR A 190 -3.91 -5.88 11.77
CA TYR A 190 -4.34 -4.94 10.72
C TYR A 190 -3.42 -3.72 10.68
N TYR A 191 -3.30 -2.99 11.80
CA TYR A 191 -2.54 -1.75 11.82
C TYR A 191 -1.03 -1.98 11.68
N PHE A 192 -0.43 -2.92 12.42
CA PHE A 192 1.01 -3.15 12.37
C PHE A 192 1.40 -4.15 11.26
N PHE A 193 0.95 -5.40 11.33
CA PHE A 193 1.50 -6.43 10.45
C PHE A 193 1.21 -6.18 8.97
N MET A 194 -0.01 -5.77 8.59
CA MET A 194 -0.31 -5.48 7.19
C MET A 194 0.60 -4.38 6.66
N ASN A 195 0.62 -3.19 7.27
CA ASN A 195 1.48 -2.09 6.82
C ASN A 195 2.98 -2.43 6.88
N PHE A 196 3.43 -3.23 7.86
CA PHE A 196 4.83 -3.63 7.96
C PHE A 196 5.35 -4.41 6.74
N ILE A 197 4.47 -5.07 5.97
CA ILE A 197 4.84 -5.73 4.70
C ILE A 197 5.37 -4.71 3.68
N TRP A 198 4.76 -3.53 3.60
CA TRP A 198 5.16 -2.41 2.73
C TRP A 198 6.42 -1.67 3.22
N ILE A 199 6.95 -2.04 4.39
CA ILE A 199 8.32 -1.65 4.81
C ILE A 199 9.33 -2.73 4.41
N VAL A 200 9.06 -3.99 4.76
CA VAL A 200 10.05 -5.09 4.63
C VAL A 200 10.36 -5.41 3.17
N ILE A 201 9.33 -5.60 2.34
CA ILE A 201 9.54 -6.01 0.94
C ILE A 201 10.18 -4.87 0.13
N PRO A 202 9.71 -3.62 0.20
CA PRO A 202 10.39 -2.49 -0.42
C PRO A 202 11.82 -2.30 0.07
N SER A 203 12.13 -2.54 1.35
CA SER A 203 13.51 -2.45 1.87
C SER A 203 14.46 -3.42 1.18
N HIS A 204 13.99 -4.64 0.86
CA HIS A 204 14.75 -5.58 0.04
C HIS A 204 15.06 -5.00 -1.35
N TYR A 205 14.07 -4.39 -2.01
CA TYR A 205 14.23 -3.80 -3.33
C TYR A 205 15.09 -2.53 -3.35
N VAL A 206 15.04 -1.71 -2.30
CA VAL A 206 15.97 -0.59 -2.07
C VAL A 206 17.41 -1.10 -2.04
N LYS A 207 17.69 -2.08 -1.16
CA LYS A 207 19.03 -2.67 -1.04
C LYS A 207 19.50 -3.26 -2.37
N SER A 208 18.65 -4.04 -3.04
CA SER A 208 18.97 -4.66 -4.32
C SER A 208 19.31 -3.61 -5.38
N SER A 209 18.50 -2.56 -5.53
CA SER A 209 18.73 -1.51 -6.52
C SER A 209 20.02 -0.73 -6.23
N ILE A 210 20.26 -0.34 -4.97
CA ILE A 210 21.49 0.35 -4.59
C ILE A 210 22.72 -0.50 -4.91
N CYS A 211 22.70 -1.80 -4.59
CA CYS A 211 23.81 -2.70 -4.89
C CYS A 211 24.10 -2.79 -6.39
N VAL A 212 23.07 -2.94 -7.23
CA VAL A 212 23.25 -3.03 -8.69
C VAL A 212 23.76 -1.71 -9.27
N MET A 213 23.13 -0.60 -8.89
CA MET A 213 23.52 0.74 -9.36
C MET A 213 24.95 1.09 -8.95
N SER A 214 25.34 0.81 -7.70
CA SER A 214 26.70 1.04 -7.19
C SER A 214 27.75 0.23 -7.98
N ARG A 215 27.48 -1.05 -8.25
CA ARG A 215 28.37 -1.90 -9.07
C ARG A 215 28.51 -1.36 -10.49
N ALA A 216 27.41 -0.93 -11.12
CA ALA A 216 27.44 -0.35 -12.46
C ALA A 216 28.30 0.93 -12.52
N VAL A 217 28.14 1.83 -11.54
CA VAL A 217 28.95 3.06 -11.45
C VAL A 217 30.43 2.73 -11.26
N LYS A 218 30.76 1.79 -10.35
CA LYS A 218 32.15 1.36 -10.11
C LYS A 218 32.80 0.79 -11.38
N GLN A 219 32.10 -0.10 -12.08
CA GLN A 219 32.58 -0.70 -13.33
C GLN A 219 32.85 0.36 -14.41
N MET A 220 31.97 1.36 -14.53
CA MET A 220 32.16 2.45 -15.47
C MET A 220 33.41 3.28 -15.13
N GLN A 221 33.62 3.60 -13.85
CA GLN A 221 34.80 4.34 -13.39
C GLN A 221 36.11 3.58 -13.67
N GLU A 222 36.14 2.28 -13.39
CA GLU A 222 37.31 1.42 -13.68
C GLU A 222 37.60 1.34 -15.19
N THR A 223 36.55 1.22 -16.01
CA THR A 223 36.67 1.19 -17.48
C THR A 223 37.21 2.51 -18.02
N VAL A 224 36.71 3.64 -17.53
CA VAL A 224 37.20 4.97 -17.91
C VAL A 224 38.65 5.17 -17.48
N LYS A 225 39.04 4.69 -16.29
CA LYS A 225 40.42 4.77 -15.80
C LYS A 225 41.36 3.94 -16.67
N ALA A 226 41.00 2.72 -17.03
CA ALA A 226 41.80 1.86 -17.90
C ALA A 226 42.01 2.48 -19.29
N ARG A 227 40.98 3.11 -19.86
CA ARG A 227 41.08 3.83 -21.15
C ARG A 227 41.98 5.07 -21.12
N LYS A 228 42.21 5.67 -19.96
CA LYS A 228 43.13 6.82 -19.81
C LYS A 228 44.59 6.40 -19.64
N LEU A 229 44.84 5.14 -19.29
CA LEU A 229 46.18 4.58 -19.08
C LEU A 229 46.75 3.92 -20.35
N ASN A 230 45.91 3.69 -21.36
CA ASN A 230 46.26 3.18 -22.69
C ASN A 230 46.25 4.34 -23.70
#